data_AF-A0A1Y4WQT0-F1
#
_entry.id   AF-A0A1Y4WQT0-F1
#
_cell.length_a   1.000
_cell.length_b   1.000
_cell.length_c   1.000
_cell.angle_alpha   90.00
_cell.angle_beta   90.00
_cell.angle_gamma   90.00
#
_symmetry.space_group_name_H-M   'P 1'
#
loop_
_entity.id
_entity.type
_entity.pdbx_description
1 polymer ?
#
loop_
_entity_poly.entity_id
_entity_poly.type
_entity_poly.pdbx_seq_one_letter_code
_entity_poly.pdbx_strand_id
1 'polypeptide(L)'
;MEKYLVCLNKLDPDKNEFFSILQNSLPPNIKPIALNPQGILLLGRSNQFNNQQRHDFELIKRQYKHITDIMTYDDLVIRLENIIYSLKLRLKKD
;
A
#
# COMPACT_ATOMS: atom_id res chain seq x y z
N MET A 1 13.20 -9.60 -7.79
CA MET A 1 12.00 -9.00 -7.16
C MET A 1 11.79 -9.49 -5.74
N GLU A 2 11.79 -10.80 -5.47
CA GLU A 2 11.45 -11.35 -4.15
C GLU A 2 12.23 -10.76 -2.97
N LYS A 3 13.55 -10.50 -3.10
CA LYS A 3 14.33 -9.85 -2.05
C LYS A 3 13.79 -8.46 -1.66
N TYR A 4 13.29 -7.69 -2.63
CA TYR A 4 12.69 -6.38 -2.38
C TYR A 4 11.31 -6.50 -1.71
N LEU A 5 10.54 -7.53 -2.08
CA LEU A 5 9.24 -7.81 -1.47
C LEU A 5 9.37 -8.19 0.02
N VAL A 6 10.39 -8.98 0.36
CA VAL A 6 10.68 -9.34 1.76
C VAL A 6 11.05 -8.11 2.60
N CYS A 7 11.76 -7.14 2.03
CA CYS A 7 12.10 -5.91 2.74
C CYS A 7 10.85 -5.07 3.09
N LEU A 8 9.79 -5.13 2.30
CA LEU A 8 8.56 -4.37 2.55
C LEU A 8 7.79 -4.86 3.79
N ASN A 9 8.00 -6.09 4.22
CA ASN A 9 7.38 -6.67 5.42
C ASN A 9 8.31 -6.66 6.64
N LYS A 10 9.54 -6.16 6.49
CA LYS A 10 10.49 -6.02 7.59
C LYS A 10 10.43 -4.60 8.11
N LEU A 11 9.80 -4.42 9.28
CA LEU A 11 9.80 -3.15 9.98
C LEU A 11 10.65 -3.33 11.24
N ASP A 12 11.76 -2.60 11.30
CA ASP A 12 12.63 -2.56 12.48
C ASP A 12 12.10 -1.48 13.43
N PRO A 13 11.46 -1.85 14.55
CA PRO A 13 10.83 -0.87 15.44
C PRO A 13 11.85 0.05 16.11
N ASP A 14 13.08 -0.40 16.31
CA ASP A 14 14.11 0.36 17.02
C ASP A 14 14.79 1.42 16.13
N LYS A 15 14.62 1.32 14.80
CA LYS A 15 15.17 2.27 13.81
C LYS A 15 14.12 3.19 13.19
N ASN A 16 12.85 3.07 13.59
CA ASN A 16 11.76 3.80 12.98
C ASN A 16 11.30 4.97 13.85
N GLU A 17 11.68 6.20 13.45
CA GLU A 17 11.23 7.47 14.04
C GLU A 17 9.70 7.56 14.19
N PHE A 18 8.97 6.87 13.30
CA PHE A 18 7.52 6.68 13.37
C PHE A 18 7.04 6.17 14.74
N PHE A 19 7.69 5.16 15.32
CA PHE A 19 7.26 4.60 16.61
C PHE A 19 7.48 5.58 17.76
N SER A 20 8.54 6.39 17.70
CA SER A 20 8.79 7.45 18.68
C SER A 20 7.69 8.51 18.64
N ILE A 21 7.31 8.96 17.43
CA ILE A 21 6.21 9.92 17.24
C ILE A 21 4.89 9.33 17.73
N LEU A 22 4.63 8.07 17.39
CA LEU A 22 3.40 7.37 17.79
C LEU A 22 3.34 7.14 19.30
N GLN A 23 4.47 6.84 19.94
CA GLN A 23 4.53 6.63 21.38
C GLN A 23 4.30 7.94 22.15
N ASN A 24 4.72 9.08 21.60
CA ASN A 24 4.44 10.40 22.18
C ASN A 24 2.95 10.79 22.13
N SER A 25 2.17 10.22 21.19
CA SER A 25 0.72 10.45 21.11
C SER A 25 -0.11 9.41 21.88
N LEU A 26 0.54 8.40 22.46
CA LEU A 26 -0.09 7.33 23.22
C LEU A 26 0.15 7.48 24.73
N PRO A 27 -0.74 6.95 25.59
CA PRO A 27 -0.51 6.87 27.03
C PRO A 27 0.79 6.14 27.39
N PRO A 28 1.47 6.51 28.50
CA PRO A 28 2.82 6.03 28.83
C PRO A 28 2.95 4.51 29.04
N ASN A 29 1.83 3.81 29.27
CA ASN A 29 1.80 2.35 29.44
C ASN A 29 1.46 1.57 28.16
N ILE A 30 1.34 2.24 27.00
CA ILE A 30 1.02 1.59 25.72
C ILE A 30 2.26 1.62 24.83
N LYS A 31 2.74 0.43 24.47
CA LYS A 31 3.82 0.27 23.49
C LYS A 31 3.20 -0.04 22.12
N PRO A 32 3.36 0.83 21.10
CA PRO A 32 2.92 0.52 19.76
C PRO A 32 3.77 -0.60 19.15
N ILE A 33 3.13 -1.54 18.44
CA ILE A 33 3.78 -2.65 17.74
C ILE A 33 3.14 -2.77 16.35
N ALA A 34 3.95 -2.83 15.29
CA ALA A 34 3.47 -3.19 13.95
C ALA A 34 3.61 -4.71 13.76
N LEU A 35 2.49 -5.41 13.67
CA LEU A 35 2.48 -6.88 13.54
C LEU A 35 2.71 -7.34 12.09
N ASN A 36 2.06 -6.70 11.12
CA ASN A 36 2.11 -7.05 9.70
C ASN A 36 2.12 -5.77 8.85
N PRO A 37 3.27 -5.10 8.73
CA PRO A 37 3.41 -3.95 7.84
C PRO A 37 3.19 -4.43 6.40
N GLN A 38 2.12 -3.97 5.75
CA GLN A 38 1.89 -4.25 4.33
C GLN A 38 2.47 -3.10 3.52
N GLY A 39 3.59 -3.37 2.85
CA GLY A 39 4.12 -2.41 1.88
C GLY A 39 3.21 -2.28 0.67
N ILE A 40 3.37 -1.15 -0.03
CA ILE A 40 2.81 -0.95 -1.37
C ILE A 40 3.98 -0.86 -2.34
N LEU A 41 3.96 -1.68 -3.39
CA LEU A 41 4.90 -1.61 -4.49
C LEU A 41 4.24 -0.92 -5.70
N LEU A 42 4.73 0.29 -6.01
CA LEU A 42 4.32 1.03 -7.21
C LEU A 42 5.21 0.67 -8.40
N LEU A 43 4.61 0.10 -9.44
CA LEU A 43 5.29 -0.36 -10.65
C LEU A 43 4.84 0.41 -11.88
N GLY A 44 5.62 1.41 -12.28
CA GLY A 44 5.55 2.03 -13.61
C GLY A 44 4.15 2.48 -14.07
N ARG A 45 4.01 2.67 -15.38
CA ARG A 45 2.76 3.04 -16.05
C ARG A 45 2.18 1.82 -16.76
N SER A 46 0.88 1.58 -16.63
CA SER A 46 0.16 0.49 -17.32
C SER A 46 -0.60 0.95 -18.56
N ASN A 47 -0.65 2.26 -18.83
CA ASN A 47 -1.39 2.84 -19.97
C ASN A 47 -0.99 2.25 -21.35
N GLN A 48 0.25 1.78 -21.51
CA GLN A 48 0.76 1.19 -22.75
C GLN A 48 0.82 -0.34 -22.72
N PHE A 49 0.30 -0.99 -21.67
CA PHE A 49 0.33 -2.45 -21.61
C PHE A 49 -0.55 -3.06 -22.68
N ASN A 50 0.03 -3.99 -23.45
CA ASN A 50 -0.74 -4.89 -24.29
C ASN A 50 -1.51 -5.93 -23.44
N ASN A 51 -2.43 -6.66 -24.07
CA ASN A 51 -3.30 -7.61 -23.35
C ASN A 51 -2.53 -8.70 -22.59
N GLN A 52 -1.42 -9.20 -23.17
CA GLN A 52 -0.57 -10.19 -22.51
C GLN A 52 0.09 -9.59 -21.27
N GLN A 53 0.69 -8.41 -21.39
CA GLN A 53 1.34 -7.71 -20.28
C GLN A 53 0.36 -7.39 -19.14
N ARG A 54 -0.89 -7.03 -19.46
CA ARG A 54 -1.94 -6.83 -18.44
C ARG A 54 -2.25 -8.13 -17.71
N HIS A 55 -2.37 -9.24 -18.44
CA HIS A 55 -2.63 -10.54 -17.84
C HIS A 55 -1.48 -10.99 -16.93
N ASP A 56 -0.24 -10.89 -17.42
CA ASP A 56 0.96 -11.24 -16.65
C ASP A 56 1.09 -10.39 -15.39
N PHE A 57 0.80 -9.08 -15.49
CA PHE A 57 0.78 -8.18 -14.34
C PHE A 57 -0.25 -8.58 -13.28
N GLU A 58 -1.46 -8.96 -13.70
CA GLU A 58 -2.49 -9.44 -12.77
C GLU A 58 -2.11 -10.76 -12.10
N LEU A 59 -1.40 -11.66 -12.80
CA LEU A 59 -0.86 -12.87 -12.20
C LEU A 59 0.17 -12.55 -11.10
N ILE A 60 1.11 -11.63 -11.36
CA ILE A 60 2.12 -11.18 -10.38
C ILE A 60 1.44 -10.55 -9.15
N LYS A 61 0.46 -9.67 -9.36
CA LYS A 61 -0.32 -9.07 -8.27
C LYS A 61 -0.95 -10.11 -7.37
N ARG A 62 -1.58 -11.13 -7.95
CA ARG A 62 -2.24 -12.20 -7.18
C ARG A 62 -1.24 -13.06 -6.42
N GLN A 63 -0.12 -13.41 -7.05
CA GLN A 63 0.93 -14.23 -6.43
C GLN A 63 1.46 -13.59 -5.14
N TYR A 64 1.66 -12.27 -5.14
CA TYR A 64 2.26 -11.55 -4.02
C TYR A 64 1.27 -10.81 -3.12
N LYS A 65 -0.05 -10.96 -3.34
CA LYS A 65 -1.11 -10.26 -2.58
C LYS A 65 -1.04 -10.45 -1.06
N HIS A 66 -0.53 -11.60 -0.61
CA HIS A 66 -0.36 -11.90 0.81
C HIS A 66 0.86 -11.21 1.45
N ILE A 67 1.79 -10.71 0.61
CA ILE A 67 3.04 -10.08 1.03
C ILE A 67 2.93 -8.56 0.89
N THR A 68 2.46 -8.04 -0.25
CA THR A 68 2.47 -6.61 -0.56
C THR A 68 1.34 -6.27 -1.55
N ASP A 69 0.84 -5.03 -1.51
CA ASP A 69 -0.06 -4.53 -2.56
C ASP A 69 0.77 -4.03 -3.74
N ILE A 70 0.58 -4.62 -4.93
CA ILE A 70 1.30 -4.23 -6.15
C ILE A 70 0.31 -3.48 -7.06
N MET A 71 0.67 -2.28 -7.49
CA MET A 71 -0.15 -1.50 -8.43
C MET A 71 0.71 -0.58 -9.31
N THR A 72 0.14 -0.10 -10.41
CA THR A 72 0.79 0.91 -11.26
C THR A 72 0.43 2.33 -10.84
N TYR A 73 1.15 3.32 -11.37
CA TYR A 73 0.79 4.74 -11.17
C TYR A 73 -0.60 5.06 -11.72
N ASP A 74 -0.98 4.47 -12.84
CA ASP A 74 -2.32 4.63 -13.42
C ASP A 74 -3.39 4.06 -12.48
N ASP A 75 -3.16 2.87 -11.91
CA ASP A 75 -4.08 2.26 -10.92
C ASP A 75 -4.24 3.14 -9.67
N LEU A 76 -3.15 3.75 -9.20
CA LEU A 76 -3.16 4.63 -8.04
C LEU A 76 -4.00 5.88 -8.30
N VAL A 77 -3.86 6.51 -9.46
CA VAL A 77 -4.65 7.69 -9.85
C VAL A 77 -6.13 7.34 -9.88
N ILE A 78 -6.50 6.25 -10.56
CA ILE A 78 -7.89 5.78 -10.64
C ILE A 78 -8.44 5.50 -9.23
N ARG A 79 -7.64 4.89 -8.35
CA ARG A 79 -8.04 4.60 -6.96
C ARG A 79 -8.34 5.89 -6.19
N LEU A 80 -7.48 6.90 -6.29
CA LEU A 80 -7.69 8.20 -5.62
C LEU A 80 -8.92 8.92 -6.16
N GLU A 81 -9.11 8.94 -7.48
CA GLU A 81 -10.30 9.53 -8.11
C GLU A 81 -11.59 8.88 -7.60
N ASN A 82 -11.61 7.55 -7.52
CA ASN A 82 -12.74 6.80 -6.99
C ASN A 82 -13.01 7.12 -5.51
N ILE A 83 -11.97 7.24 -4.69
CA ILE A 83 -12.10 7.63 -3.28
C ILE A 83 -12.73 9.03 -3.19
N ILE A 84 -12.18 10.02 -3.91
CA ILE A 84 -12.68 11.40 -3.94
C ILE A 84 -14.13 11.43 -4.40
N TYR A 85 -14.45 10.68 -5.46
CA TYR A 85 -15.81 10.56 -5.98
C TYR A 85 -16.78 10.00 -4.93
N SER A 86 -16.39 8.94 -4.22
CA SER A 86 -17.23 8.34 -3.17
C SER A 86 -17.49 9.31 -2.01
N LEU A 87 -16.49 10.11 -1.63
CA LEU A 87 -16.62 11.10 -0.56
C LEU A 87 -17.56 12.23 -0.99
N LYS A 88 -17.42 12.72 -2.23
CA LYS A 88 -18.34 13.74 -2.79
C LYS A 88 -19.77 13.24 -2.85
N LEU A 89 -20.00 11.96 -3.17
CA LEU A 89 -21.34 11.37 -3.18
C LEU A 89 -21.97 11.31 -1.79
N ARG A 90 -21.19 11.03 -0.75
CA ARG A 90 -21.67 11.02 0.64
C ARG A 90 -22.07 12.42 1.09
N LEU A 91 -21.24 13.42 0.81
CA LEU A 91 -21.53 14.82 1.13
C LEU A 91 -22.78 15.40 0.45
N LYS A 92 -23.19 14.85 -0.70
CA LYS A 92 -24.43 15.26 -1.39
C LYS A 92 -25.70 14.62 -0.83
N LYS A 93 -25.56 13.62 0.04
CA LYS A 93 -26.69 12.88 0.63
C LYS A 93 -27.12 13.43 1.99
N ASP A 94 -26.28 14.25 2.62
CA ASP A 94 -26.56 14.98 3.85
C ASP A 94 -27.04 16.42 3.51
#